data_AF-A0A3D4TAH4-F1
#
_entry.id   AF-A0A3D4TAH4-F1
#
_cell.length_a   1.000
_cell.length_b   1.000
_cell.length_c   1.000
_cell.angle_alpha   90.00
_cell.angle_beta   90.00
_cell.angle_gamma   90.00
#
_symmetry.space_group_name_H-M   'P 1'
#
loop_
_entity.id
_entity.type
_entity.pdbx_description
1 polymer ?
#
loop_
_entity_poly.entity_id
_entity_poly.type
_entity_poly.pdbx_seq_one_letter_code
_entity_poly.pdbx_strand_id
1 'polypeptide(L)'
;MTAAIIKGLLLGLMLSISVGPVIFSIIKQSINNGHKGGFAFVAGVSASDISLVLFSQVFTELFRMLIDFKKEIGIGGSILLIIIGVYVLFFKKVTVNDEGVQVIQLRKRDMVRVFLSGYFMNILNPSVIAFWLIIATSVVDLSFS
;
A
#
# COMPACT_ATOMS: atom_id res chain seq x y z
N MET A 1 1.22 13.11 23.90
CA MET A 1 1.40 11.65 23.66
C MET A 1 0.07 10.93 23.41
N THR A 2 -0.96 11.13 24.22
CA THR A 2 -2.31 10.55 24.03
C THR A 2 -2.93 10.89 22.67
N ALA A 3 -2.85 12.14 22.23
CA ALA A 3 -3.37 12.56 20.93
C ALA A 3 -2.72 11.84 19.73
N ALA A 4 -1.43 11.52 19.81
CA ALA A 4 -0.73 10.80 18.74
C ALA A 4 -1.16 9.33 18.67
N ILE A 5 -1.39 8.70 19.84
CA ILE A 5 -1.90 7.32 19.93
C ILE A 5 -3.32 7.25 19.35
N ILE A 6 -4.20 8.19 19.71
CA ILE A 6 -5.58 8.24 19.20
C ILE A 6 -5.59 8.46 17.68
N LYS A 7 -4.79 9.40 17.17
CA LYS A 7 -4.66 9.64 15.73
C LYS A 7 -4.14 8.40 14.99
N GLY A 8 -3.11 7.74 15.53
CA GLY A 8 -2.57 6.50 14.96
C GLY A 8 -3.60 5.37 14.93
N LEU A 9 -4.40 5.23 15.98
CA LEU A 9 -5.44 4.21 16.07
C LEU A 9 -6.59 4.48 15.09
N LEU A 10 -7.01 5.74 14.96
CA LEU A 10 -8.01 6.14 13.95
C LEU A 10 -7.50 5.91 12.52
N LEU A 11 -6.25 6.27 12.23
CA LEU A 11 -5.63 6.01 10.93
C LEU A 11 -5.56 4.51 10.61
N GLY A 12 -5.16 3.70 11.59
CA GLY A 12 -5.13 2.24 11.46
C GLY A 12 -6.52 1.65 11.23
N LEU A 13 -7.56 2.17 11.89
CA LEU A 13 -8.94 1.76 11.66
C LEU A 13 -9.43 2.15 10.26
N MET A 14 -9.11 3.34 9.77
CA MET A 14 -9.48 3.74 8.40
C MET A 14 -8.80 2.87 7.34
N LEU A 15 -7.51 2.53 7.54
CA LEU A 15 -6.79 1.57 6.69
C LEU A 15 -7.45 0.19 6.69
N SER A 16 -7.91 -0.27 7.86
CA SER A 16 -8.59 -1.58 8.01
C SER A 16 -9.96 -1.63 7.30
N ILE A 17 -10.70 -0.52 7.29
CA ILE A 17 -12.02 -0.41 6.63
C ILE A 17 -11.90 -0.23 5.12
N SER A 18 -10.73 0.16 4.60
CA SER A 18 -10.47 0.20 3.16
C SER A 18 -10.29 -1.24 2.62
N VAL A 19 -11.39 -2.01 2.63
CA VAL A 19 -11.46 -3.41 2.23
C VAL A 19 -11.19 -3.53 0.73
N GLY A 20 -9.92 -3.62 0.38
CA GLY A 20 -9.45 -3.92 -0.97
C GLY A 20 -9.26 -5.42 -1.20
N PRO A 21 -8.64 -5.80 -2.34
CA PRO A 21 -8.30 -7.19 -2.64
C PRO A 21 -7.29 -7.80 -1.65
N VAL A 22 -6.63 -6.98 -0.83
CA VAL A 22 -5.62 -7.38 0.15
C VAL A 22 -6.23 -8.25 1.26
N ILE A 23 -7.40 -7.90 1.81
CA ILE A 23 -8.05 -8.70 2.88
C ILE A 23 -8.41 -10.09 2.38
N PHE A 24 -8.99 -10.20 1.17
CA PHE A 24 -9.27 -11.49 0.55
C PHE A 24 -8.00 -12.30 0.30
N SER A 25 -6.91 -11.63 -0.08
CA SER A 25 -5.60 -12.29 -0.26
C SER A 25 -5.01 -12.78 1.06
N ILE A 26 -5.18 -12.05 2.16
CA ILE A 26 -4.79 -12.50 3.52
C ILE A 26 -5.57 -13.76 3.90
N ILE A 27 -6.89 -13.77 3.70
CA ILE A 27 -7.73 -14.93 4.00
C ILE A 27 -7.29 -16.13 3.15
N LYS A 28 -7.15 -15.95 1.83
CA LYS A 28 -6.67 -17.01 0.91
C LYS A 28 -5.32 -17.56 1.35
N GLN A 29 -4.40 -16.67 1.75
CA GLN A 29 -3.06 -17.07 2.14
C GLN A 29 -3.00 -17.76 3.50
N SER A 30 -3.85 -17.35 4.45
CA SER A 30 -4.01 -17.98 5.77
C SER A 30 -4.61 -19.38 5.65
N ILE A 31 -5.59 -19.57 4.77
CA ILE A 31 -6.21 -20.87 4.51
C ILE A 31 -5.23 -21.79 3.75
N ASN A 32 -4.57 -21.31 2.69
CA ASN A 32 -3.75 -22.16 1.82
C ASN A 32 -2.38 -22.51 2.41
N ASN A 33 -1.73 -21.56 3.09
CA ASN A 33 -0.36 -21.71 3.60
C ASN A 33 -0.32 -21.74 5.15
N GLY A 34 -1.49 -21.87 5.77
CA GLY A 34 -1.66 -21.81 7.23
C GLY A 34 -1.35 -20.42 7.80
N HIS A 35 -1.46 -20.32 9.12
CA HIS A 35 -1.20 -19.08 9.87
C HIS A 35 0.19 -18.48 9.57
N LYS A 36 1.22 -19.32 9.40
CA LYS A 36 2.59 -18.85 9.08
C LYS A 36 2.64 -18.12 7.73
N GLY A 37 1.94 -18.62 6.71
CA GLY A 37 1.83 -17.98 5.42
C GLY A 37 1.02 -16.68 5.49
N GLY A 38 -0.09 -16.69 6.23
CA GLY A 38 -0.89 -15.48 6.48
C GLY A 38 -0.07 -14.38 7.19
N PHE A 39 0.67 -14.72 8.25
CA PHE A 39 1.54 -13.77 8.96
C PHE A 39 2.67 -13.23 8.08
N ALA A 40 3.32 -14.07 7.27
CA ALA A 40 4.36 -13.61 6.34
C ALA A 40 3.80 -12.63 5.30
N PHE A 41 2.58 -12.86 4.82
CA PHE A 41 1.91 -11.95 3.89
C PHE A 41 1.56 -10.61 4.55
N VAL A 42 0.96 -10.65 5.75
CA VAL A 42 0.63 -9.44 6.53
C VAL A 42 1.90 -8.65 6.86
N ALA A 43 3.00 -9.32 7.22
CA ALA A 43 4.29 -8.66 7.43
C ALA A 43 4.79 -7.95 6.18
N GLY A 44 4.58 -8.53 4.99
CA GLY A 44 4.87 -7.90 3.70
C GLY A 44 4.02 -6.65 3.46
N VAL A 45 2.71 -6.74 3.71
CA VAL A 45 1.78 -5.60 3.65
C VAL A 45 2.24 -4.49 4.60
N SER A 46 2.49 -4.79 5.88
CA SER A 46 2.94 -3.79 6.85
C SER A 46 4.29 -3.16 6.49
N ALA A 47 5.24 -3.94 5.95
CA ALA A 47 6.53 -3.39 5.50
C ALA A 47 6.36 -2.40 4.34
N SER A 48 5.37 -2.62 3.46
CA SER A 48 5.06 -1.66 2.41
C SER A 48 4.42 -0.38 2.93
N ASP A 49 3.54 -0.44 3.93
CA ASP A 49 2.97 0.76 4.56
C ASP A 49 4.07 1.61 5.21
N ILE A 50 5.01 0.97 5.90
CA ILE A 50 6.20 1.65 6.45
C ILE A 50 7.01 2.31 5.33
N SER A 51 7.23 1.59 4.22
CA SER A 51 7.97 2.13 3.07
C SER A 51 7.26 3.37 2.51
N LEU A 52 5.94 3.31 2.33
CA LEU A 52 5.14 4.43 1.80
C LEU A 52 5.18 5.66 2.72
N VAL A 53 5.15 5.47 4.04
CA VAL A 53 5.32 6.55 5.03
C VAL A 53 6.69 7.20 4.93
N LEU A 54 7.76 6.40 4.82
CA LEU A 54 9.11 6.93 4.71
C LEU A 54 9.31 7.68 3.38
N PHE A 55 8.81 7.10 2.28
CA PHE A 55 8.83 7.75 0.97
C PHE A 55 8.05 9.07 1.00
N SER A 56 6.86 9.11 1.60
CA SER A 56 6.05 10.33 1.65
C SER A 56 6.73 11.44 2.45
N GLN A 57 7.42 11.12 3.55
CA GLN A 57 8.22 12.10 4.28
C GLN A 57 9.36 12.68 3.43
N VAL A 58 10.17 11.82 2.80
CA VAL A 58 11.29 12.27 1.95
C VAL A 58 10.78 13.09 0.76
N PHE A 59 9.68 12.66 0.15
CA PHE A 59 9.06 13.38 -0.97
C PHE A 59 8.52 14.75 -0.53
N THR A 60 7.96 14.86 0.67
CA THR A 60 7.43 16.12 1.21
C THR A 60 8.54 17.16 1.41
N GLU A 61 9.69 16.76 1.95
CA GLU A 61 10.86 17.66 2.09
C GLU A 61 11.42 18.08 0.73
N LEU A 62 11.48 17.15 -0.22
CA LEU A 62 11.89 17.46 -1.60
C LEU A 62 10.89 18.42 -2.28
N PHE A 63 9.58 18.21 -2.09
CA PHE A 63 8.54 19.08 -2.63
C PHE A 63 8.55 20.48 -2.01
N ARG A 64 8.93 20.62 -0.74
CA ARG A 64 9.11 21.92 -0.08
C ARG A 64 10.20 22.76 -0.75
N MET A 65 11.27 22.14 -1.24
CA MET A 65 12.30 22.84 -2.03
C MET A 65 11.83 23.20 -3.45
N LEU A 66 10.89 22.44 -4.02
CA LEU A 66 10.38 22.63 -5.38
C LEU A 66 9.01 23.36 -5.41
N ILE A 67 8.67 24.10 -4.36
CA ILE A 67 7.31 24.64 -4.14
C ILE A 67 6.86 25.59 -5.26
N ASP A 68 7.80 26.25 -5.94
CA ASP A 68 7.54 27.11 -7.10
C ASP A 68 6.95 26.34 -8.29
N PHE A 69 7.22 25.03 -8.38
CA PHE A 69 6.73 24.14 -9.43
C PHE A 69 5.57 23.24 -8.97
N LYS A 70 4.97 23.49 -7.80
CA LYS A 70 3.87 22.67 -7.22
C LYS A 70 2.76 22.37 -8.23
N LYS A 71 2.38 23.37 -9.05
CA LYS A 71 1.32 23.23 -10.06
C LYS A 71 1.73 22.31 -11.21
N GLU A 72 2.97 22.43 -11.68
CA GLU A 72 3.50 21.66 -12.80
C GLU A 72 3.77 20.20 -12.42
N ILE A 73 4.33 19.97 -11.22
CA ILE A 73 4.52 18.62 -10.68
C ILE A 73 3.17 17.96 -10.37
N GLY A 74 2.20 18.71 -9.85
CA GLY A 74 0.84 18.22 -9.64
C GLY A 74 0.18 17.76 -10.94
N ILE A 75 0.23 18.58 -11.99
CA ILE A 75 -0.31 18.24 -13.32
C ILE A 75 0.43 17.03 -13.91
N GLY A 76 1.77 17.01 -13.84
CA GLY A 76 2.58 15.89 -14.33
C GLY A 76 2.27 14.59 -13.58
N GLY A 77 2.15 14.65 -12.26
CA GLY A 77 1.77 13.52 -11.42
C GLY A 77 0.36 13.01 -11.71
N SER A 78 -0.62 13.91 -11.91
CA SER A 78 -1.98 13.54 -12.30
C SER A 78 -2.03 12.86 -13.67
N ILE A 79 -1.33 13.40 -14.67
CA ILE A 79 -1.25 12.80 -16.01
C ILE A 79 -0.60 11.41 -15.93
N LEU A 80 0.50 11.29 -15.19
CA LEU A 80 1.19 10.01 -14.99
C LEU A 80 0.28 8.99 -14.28
N LEU A 81 -0.46 9.40 -13.24
CA LEU A 81 -1.44 8.55 -12.55
C LEU A 81 -2.58 8.10 -13.47
N ILE A 82 -3.07 9.00 -14.34
CA ILE A 82 -4.10 8.65 -15.34
C ILE A 82 -3.54 7.62 -16.33
N ILE A 83 -2.32 7.82 -16.84
CA ILE A 83 -1.67 6.87 -17.77
C ILE A 83 -1.48 5.51 -17.11
N ILE A 84 -0.97 5.46 -15.87
CA ILE A 84 -0.82 4.22 -15.11
C ILE A 84 -2.19 3.58 -14.88
N GLY A 85 -3.19 4.36 -14.48
CA GLY A 85 -4.56 3.90 -14.26
C GLY A 85 -5.13 3.23 -15.50
N VAL A 86 -5.09 3.91 -16.65
CA VAL A 86 -5.54 3.39 -17.95
C VAL A 86 -4.73 2.14 -18.34
N TYR A 87 -3.41 2.17 -18.21
CA TYR A 87 -2.57 1.02 -18.53
C TYR A 87 -2.93 -0.22 -17.68
N VAL A 88 -3.10 -0.04 -16.38
CA VAL A 88 -3.50 -1.13 -15.47
C VAL A 88 -4.90 -1.63 -15.80
N LEU A 89 -5.85 -0.75 -16.10
CA LEU A 89 -7.25 -1.11 -16.35
C LEU A 89 -7.45 -1.86 -17.68
N PHE A 90 -6.70 -1.49 -18.72
CA PHE A 90 -6.89 -2.02 -20.07
C PHE A 90 -5.83 -3.06 -20.50
N PHE A 91 -4.59 -2.98 -20.00
CA PHE A 91 -3.49 -3.81 -20.50
C PHE A 91 -2.99 -4.86 -19.50
N LYS A 92 -3.22 -4.65 -18.20
CA LYS A 92 -2.83 -5.64 -17.20
C LYS A 92 -3.93 -6.69 -17.06
N LYS A 93 -3.85 -7.78 -17.83
CA LYS A 93 -4.59 -9.01 -17.49
C LYS A 93 -4.10 -9.46 -16.11
N VAL A 94 -4.97 -9.37 -15.12
CA VAL A 94 -4.74 -10.00 -13.82
C VAL A 94 -4.77 -11.50 -14.08
N THR A 95 -3.61 -12.11 -14.24
CA THR A 95 -3.47 -13.55 -14.10
C THR A 95 -3.73 -13.85 -12.64
N VAL A 96 -5.01 -13.99 -12.29
CA VAL A 96 -5.41 -14.68 -11.08
C VAL A 96 -4.91 -16.10 -11.33
N ASN A 97 -3.79 -16.48 -10.71
CA ASN A 97 -3.43 -17.87 -10.71
C ASN A 97 -4.48 -18.56 -9.83
N ASP A 98 -5.52 -19.07 -10.48
CA ASP A 98 -6.55 -19.97 -9.97
C ASP A 98 -6.01 -21.39 -9.84
N GLU A 99 -4.71 -21.54 -9.59
CA GLU A 99 -4.17 -22.80 -9.13
C GLU A 99 -4.67 -23.01 -7.70
N GLY A 100 -5.76 -23.76 -7.63
CA GLY A 100 -6.43 -24.19 -6.42
C GLY A 100 -5.47 -24.81 -5.42
N VAL A 101 -5.83 -24.59 -4.16
CA VAL A 101 -5.45 -25.38 -2.97
C VAL A 101 -4.18 -26.22 -3.15
N GLN A 102 -3.02 -25.57 -3.23
CA GLN A 102 -1.76 -26.27 -3.00
C GLN A 102 -1.33 -25.97 -1.57
N VAL A 103 -1.49 -26.96 -0.70
CA VAL A 103 -0.84 -27.01 0.61
C VAL A 103 0.65 -27.20 0.35
N ILE A 104 1.35 -26.12 0.01
CA ILE A 104 2.80 -26.15 -0.18
C ILE A 104 3.42 -26.20 1.21
N GLN A 105 4.26 -27.20 1.49
CA GLN A 105 5.15 -27.16 2.64
C GLN A 105 6.02 -25.90 2.52
N LEU A 106 5.69 -24.86 3.30
CA LEU A 106 6.39 -23.58 3.32
C LEU A 106 7.88 -23.79 3.57
N ARG A 107 8.70 -23.78 2.51
CA ARG A 107 10.15 -23.64 2.65
C ARG A 107 10.47 -22.17 2.90
N LYS A 108 11.66 -21.88 3.41
CA LYS A 108 12.12 -20.49 3.64
C LYS A 108 11.98 -19.59 2.39
N ARG A 109 12.19 -20.15 1.20
CA ARG A 109 12.04 -19.44 -0.08
C ARG A 109 10.58 -19.09 -0.40
N ASP A 110 9.64 -19.97 -0.07
CA ASP A 110 8.21 -19.74 -0.28
C ASP A 110 7.70 -18.66 0.67
N MET A 111 8.22 -18.62 1.90
CA MET A 111 7.87 -17.57 2.87
C MET A 111 8.30 -16.17 2.41
N VAL A 112 9.48 -16.05 1.79
CA VAL A 112 9.93 -14.79 1.17
C VAL A 112 9.05 -14.42 -0.02
N ARG A 113 8.67 -15.39 -0.86
CA ARG A 113 7.75 -15.15 -1.98
C ARG A 113 6.38 -14.65 -1.49
N VAL A 114 5.86 -15.22 -0.41
CA VAL A 114 4.60 -14.81 0.21
C VAL A 114 4.68 -13.41 0.81
N PHE A 115 5.79 -13.08 1.48
CA PHE A 115 6.05 -11.74 1.98
C PHE A 115 6.09 -10.71 0.83
N LEU A 116 6.87 -10.98 -0.21
CA LEU A 116 6.98 -10.08 -1.37
C LEU A 116 5.63 -9.94 -2.10
N SER A 117 4.86 -11.03 -2.18
CA SER A 117 3.49 -10.99 -2.72
C SER A 117 2.61 -10.01 -1.93
N GLY A 118 2.63 -10.07 -0.60
CA GLY A 118 1.92 -9.12 0.26
C GLY A 118 2.39 -7.67 0.08
N TYR A 119 3.72 -7.47 0.04
CA TYR A 119 4.35 -6.16 -0.17
C TYR A 119 3.91 -5.51 -1.48
N PHE A 120 4.05 -6.21 -2.61
CA PHE A 120 3.66 -5.67 -3.92
C PHE A 120 2.15 -5.57 -4.08
N MET A 121 1.36 -6.48 -3.50
CA MET A 121 -0.10 -6.39 -3.54
C MET A 121 -0.60 -5.11 -2.87
N ASN A 122 0.02 -4.69 -1.76
CA ASN A 122 -0.35 -3.47 -1.06
C ASN A 122 0.16 -2.21 -1.77
N ILE A 123 1.41 -2.19 -2.27
CA ILE A 123 1.93 -1.05 -3.04
C ILE A 123 1.12 -0.82 -4.32
N LEU A 124 0.76 -1.89 -5.03
CA LEU A 124 0.00 -1.79 -6.27
C LEU A 124 -1.50 -1.58 -6.03
N ASN A 125 -1.95 -1.50 -4.77
CA ASN A 125 -3.34 -1.23 -4.44
C ASN A 125 -3.62 0.28 -4.56
N PRO A 126 -4.42 0.72 -5.56
CA PRO A 126 -4.69 2.13 -5.78
C PRO A 126 -5.38 2.80 -4.58
N SER A 127 -6.20 2.05 -3.81
CA SER A 127 -6.85 2.57 -2.61
C SER A 127 -5.86 2.91 -1.50
N VAL A 128 -4.79 2.12 -1.36
CA VAL A 128 -3.75 2.33 -0.35
C VAL A 128 -2.84 3.49 -0.74
N ILE A 129 -2.46 3.58 -2.02
CA ILE A 129 -1.73 4.74 -2.55
C ILE A 129 -2.54 6.02 -2.32
N ALA A 130 -3.83 6.03 -2.69
CA ALA A 130 -4.70 7.19 -2.51
C ALA A 130 -4.82 7.58 -1.03
N PHE A 131 -4.99 6.62 -0.13
CA PHE A 131 -5.03 6.86 1.31
C PHE A 131 -3.76 7.57 1.80
N TRP A 132 -2.58 7.03 1.49
CA TRP A 132 -1.31 7.61 1.94
C TRP A 132 -1.03 8.98 1.33
N LEU A 133 -1.45 9.22 0.09
CA LEU A 133 -1.37 10.54 -0.54
C LEU A 133 -2.26 11.57 0.17
N ILE A 134 -3.51 11.22 0.48
CA ILE A 134 -4.42 12.10 1.22
C ILE A 134 -3.82 12.43 2.58
N ILE A 135 -3.38 11.43 3.35
CA ILE A 135 -2.76 11.65 4.66
C ILE A 135 -1.50 12.52 4.56
N ALA A 136 -0.63 12.27 3.59
CA ALA A 136 0.57 13.09 3.38
C ALA A 136 0.20 14.57 3.11
N THR A 137 -0.83 14.83 2.30
CA THR A 137 -1.31 16.20 2.03
C THR A 137 -2.02 16.84 3.22
N SER A 138 -2.87 16.11 3.94
CA SER A 138 -3.59 16.65 5.11
C SER A 138 -2.66 16.99 6.28
N VAL A 139 -1.55 16.25 6.44
CA VAL A 139 -0.52 16.59 7.43
C VAL A 139 0.18 17.91 7.07
N VAL A 140 0.32 18.22 5.78
CA VAL A 140 0.88 19.50 5.32
C VAL A 140 -0.08 20.66 5.60
N ASP A 141 -1.39 20.51 5.38
CA ASP A 141 -2.37 21.58 5.65
C ASP A 141 -2.55 21.89 7.15
N LEU A 142 -2.40 20.88 8.02
CA LEU A 142 -2.44 21.07 9.49
C LEU A 142 -1.24 21.84 10.05
N SER A 143 -0.17 22.05 9.27
CA SER A 143 0.97 22.89 9.64
C SER A 143 0.74 24.39 9.37
N PHE A 144 -0.37 24.76 8.72
CA PHE A 144 -0.68 26.14 8.32
C PHE A 144 -1.92 26.73 9.01
N SER A 145 -2.33 26.18 10.17
CA SER A 145 -3.34 26.77 11.05
C SER A 145 -2.89 26.85 12.49
#